data_AF-A0A9X9BN11-F1
#
_entry.id   AF-A0A9X9BN11-F1
#
_cell.length_a   1.000
_cell.length_b   1.000
_cell.length_c   1.000
_cell.angle_alpha   90.00
_cell.angle_beta   90.00
_cell.angle_gamma   90.00
#
_symmetry.space_group_name_H-M   'P 1'
#
loop_
_entity.id
_entity.type
_entity.pdbx_description
1 polymer ?
#
loop_
_entity_poly.entity_id
_entity_poly.type
_entity_poly.pdbx_seq_one_letter_code
_entity_poly.pdbx_strand_id
1 'polypeptide(L)'
;MTPVKWCTACRTPSGKPNTSKKPAPNNRRRSPKERPMTDLNTLRASLDSGAHVFADTLAFVAAGYDYQPQAFTNGDVENAAGQNEGSCKTLGLALLEGLSDQEALLAFGEHYRSVVATPEGSDHGNIRALIAHGLAGVKFAAQPLTRKS
;
A
#
# COMPACT_ATOMS: atom_id res chain seq x y z
N MET A 1 -52.15 -36.48 7.45
CA MET A 1 -53.18 -36.14 8.46
C MET A 1 -52.69 -36.58 9.84
N THR A 2 -52.62 -35.62 10.78
CA THR A 2 -52.53 -35.66 12.26
C THR A 2 -51.79 -36.81 12.97
N PRO A 3 -50.92 -36.54 13.95
CA PRO A 3 -51.37 -36.02 15.27
C PRO A 3 -50.32 -35.07 15.93
N VAL A 4 -50.42 -34.46 17.11
CA VAL A 4 -51.45 -34.12 18.11
C VAL A 4 -50.71 -33.25 19.15
N LYS A 5 -51.39 -32.18 19.57
CA LYS A 5 -51.49 -31.57 20.91
C LYS A 5 -50.25 -31.36 21.80
N TRP A 6 -50.02 -30.07 22.02
CA TRP A 6 -49.74 -29.34 23.27
C TRP A 6 -49.98 -30.09 24.60
N CYS A 7 -49.00 -29.99 25.51
CA CYS A 7 -49.21 -30.04 26.96
C CYS A 7 -48.29 -29.01 27.65
N THR A 8 -48.90 -28.17 28.47
CA THR A 8 -48.28 -27.18 29.37
C THR A 8 -48.24 -27.77 30.78
N ALA A 9 -47.12 -27.68 31.50
CA ALA A 9 -47.11 -27.69 32.97
C ALA A 9 -45.80 -27.15 33.59
N CYS A 10 -45.95 -25.95 34.17
CA CYS A 10 -45.42 -25.36 35.41
C CYS A 10 -44.28 -25.96 36.26
N ARG A 11 -43.45 -25.00 36.74
CA ARG A 11 -42.90 -24.75 38.10
C ARG A 11 -41.55 -25.35 38.55
N THR A 12 -40.68 -24.42 38.95
CA THR A 12 -39.37 -24.43 39.63
C THR A 12 -39.43 -24.97 41.08
N PRO A 13 -38.32 -25.43 41.73
CA PRO A 13 -37.41 -24.48 42.41
C PRO A 13 -35.91 -24.88 42.55
N SER A 14 -35.11 -23.83 42.73
CA SER A 14 -33.91 -23.72 43.60
C SER A 14 -32.71 -24.67 43.45
N GLY A 15 -31.56 -24.07 43.15
CA GLY A 15 -30.24 -24.66 43.43
C GLY A 15 -29.10 -23.79 42.89
N LYS A 16 -28.51 -22.93 43.75
CA LYS A 16 -27.18 -22.35 43.49
C LYS A 16 -26.13 -23.39 43.84
N PRO A 17 -25.11 -23.59 42.99
CA PRO A 17 -23.75 -23.71 43.51
C PRO A 17 -22.82 -22.70 42.84
N ASN A 18 -22.06 -22.01 43.69
CA ASN A 18 -20.95 -21.16 43.33
C ASN A 18 -19.84 -22.01 42.69
N THR A 19 -19.41 -21.70 41.46
CA THR A 19 -18.20 -22.29 40.87
C THR A 19 -17.31 -21.15 40.35
N SER A 20 -16.25 -20.86 41.11
CA SER A 20 -15.12 -20.05 40.65
C SER A 20 -14.48 -20.72 39.43
N LYS A 21 -14.77 -20.21 38.22
CA LYS A 21 -14.00 -20.55 37.03
C LYS A 21 -12.81 -19.60 36.91
N LYS A 22 -11.61 -20.12 37.17
CA LYS A 22 -10.34 -19.49 36.77
C LYS A 22 -10.38 -19.22 35.26
N PRO A 23 -10.02 -18.02 34.76
CA PRO A 23 -9.92 -17.79 33.34
C PRO A 23 -8.78 -18.62 32.74
N ALA A 24 -9.03 -19.20 31.57
CA ALA A 24 -8.04 -19.93 30.78
C ALA A 24 -6.88 -19.00 30.37
N PRO A 25 -5.64 -19.52 30.23
CA PRO A 25 -4.54 -18.72 29.71
C PRO A 25 -4.85 -18.29 28.27
N ASN A 26 -4.96 -16.99 28.07
CA ASN A 26 -5.19 -16.38 26.76
C ASN A 26 -3.95 -16.59 25.89
N ASN A 27 -3.93 -17.66 25.10
CA ASN A 27 -2.88 -17.91 24.13
C ASN A 27 -3.13 -17.09 22.86
N ARG A 28 -3.16 -15.75 23.00
CA ARG A 28 -3.01 -14.84 21.86
C ARG A 28 -1.55 -14.90 21.44
N ARG A 29 -1.24 -15.83 20.52
CA ARG A 29 -0.07 -15.68 19.64
C ARG A 29 -0.19 -14.30 19.01
N ARG A 30 0.60 -13.34 19.49
CA ARG A 30 0.78 -12.05 18.82
C ARG A 30 1.41 -12.38 17.48
N SER A 31 0.67 -12.14 16.40
CA SER A 31 1.23 -12.09 15.06
C SER A 31 2.46 -11.17 15.08
N PRO A 32 3.55 -11.49 14.35
CA PRO A 32 4.66 -10.57 14.23
C PRO A 32 4.10 -9.25 13.70
N LYS A 33 4.32 -8.17 14.43
CA LYS A 33 4.04 -6.83 13.93
C LYS A 33 5.00 -6.65 12.76
N GLU A 34 4.52 -6.84 11.53
CA GLU A 34 5.30 -6.64 10.31
C GLU A 34 5.97 -5.27 10.44
N ARG A 35 7.29 -5.27 10.50
CA ARG A 35 8.03 -4.01 10.53
C ARG A 35 7.78 -3.38 9.16
N PRO A 36 7.29 -2.14 9.09
CA PRO A 36 7.13 -1.48 7.80
C PRO A 36 8.47 -1.52 7.08
N MET A 37 8.44 -1.79 5.77
CA MET A 37 9.63 -1.75 4.93
C MET A 37 10.16 -0.31 4.95
N THR A 38 11.24 -0.08 5.71
CA THR A 38 11.86 1.26 5.85
C THR A 38 13.30 1.29 5.34
N ASP A 39 13.84 0.12 4.98
CA ASP A 39 15.20 -0.03 4.46
C ASP A 39 15.19 -0.02 2.92
N LEU A 40 16.03 0.82 2.31
CA LEU A 40 16.07 1.02 0.86
C LEU A 40 16.49 -0.26 0.10
N ASN A 41 17.41 -1.04 0.66
CA ASN A 41 17.85 -2.28 0.01
C ASN A 41 16.72 -3.32 0.00
N THR A 42 15.93 -3.36 1.08
CA THR A 42 14.72 -4.19 1.15
C THR A 42 13.67 -3.75 0.12
N LEU A 43 13.49 -2.44 -0.09
CA LEU A 43 12.65 -1.94 -1.17
C LEU A 43 13.13 -2.42 -2.53
N ARG A 44 14.41 -2.21 -2.86
CA ARG A 44 14.99 -2.66 -4.14
C ARG A 44 14.79 -4.15 -4.41
N ALA A 45 15.07 -4.99 -3.41
CA ALA A 45 14.83 -6.42 -3.51
C ALA A 45 13.34 -6.76 -3.74
N SER A 46 12.42 -5.98 -3.15
CA SER A 46 10.99 -6.13 -3.40
C SER A 46 10.60 -5.74 -4.82
N LEU A 47 11.13 -4.63 -5.36
CA LEU A 47 10.91 -4.18 -6.73
C LEU A 47 11.30 -5.27 -7.74
N ASP A 48 12.47 -5.87 -7.55
CA ASP A 48 13.02 -6.91 -8.43
C ASP A 48 12.28 -8.26 -8.35
N SER A 49 11.38 -8.45 -7.36
CA SER A 49 10.64 -9.70 -7.20
C SER A 49 9.62 -9.97 -8.31
N GLY A 50 9.26 -8.94 -9.11
CA GLY A 50 8.20 -9.00 -10.11
C GLY A 50 6.77 -8.99 -9.54
N ALA A 51 6.61 -9.08 -8.21
CA ALA A 51 5.32 -9.12 -7.53
C ALA A 51 5.06 -7.88 -6.65
N HIS A 52 5.93 -6.87 -6.68
CA HIS A 52 5.76 -5.63 -5.92
C HIS A 52 4.40 -4.99 -6.20
N VAL A 53 3.75 -4.48 -5.15
CA VAL A 53 2.47 -3.80 -5.22
C VAL A 53 2.65 -2.31 -4.94
N PHE A 54 1.89 -1.47 -5.64
CA PHE A 54 2.06 -0.02 -5.57
C PHE A 54 1.86 0.54 -4.15
N ALA A 55 0.94 -0.07 -3.40
CA ALA A 55 0.66 0.31 -2.02
C ALA A 55 1.90 0.21 -1.11
N ASP A 56 2.81 -0.72 -1.37
CA ASP A 56 4.04 -0.89 -0.57
C ASP A 56 5.03 0.25 -0.82
N THR A 57 5.14 0.73 -2.06
CA THR A 57 5.91 1.95 -2.38
C THR A 57 5.35 3.15 -1.62
N LEU A 58 4.01 3.33 -1.60
CA LEU A 58 3.40 4.44 -0.86
C LEU A 58 3.60 4.30 0.66
N ALA A 59 3.54 3.08 1.19
CA ALA A 59 3.80 2.80 2.59
C ALA A 59 5.26 3.09 2.97
N PHE A 60 6.21 2.71 2.12
CA PHE A 60 7.63 3.02 2.28
C PHE A 60 7.86 4.53 2.34
N VAL A 61 7.29 5.28 1.39
CA VAL A 61 7.36 6.75 1.37
C VAL A 61 6.75 7.33 2.65
N ALA A 62 5.55 6.90 3.03
CA ALA A 62 4.87 7.42 4.21
C ALA A 62 5.64 7.17 5.52
N ALA A 63 6.33 6.04 5.62
CA ALA A 63 7.12 5.70 6.80
C ALA A 63 8.43 6.49 6.88
N GLY A 64 9.13 6.69 5.77
CA GLY A 64 10.49 7.27 5.75
C GLY A 64 10.59 8.75 5.39
N TYR A 65 9.53 9.36 4.84
CA TYR A 65 9.63 10.69 4.23
C TYR A 65 8.46 11.58 4.60
N ASP A 66 8.74 12.87 4.70
CA ASP A 66 7.74 13.92 4.72
C ASP A 66 7.45 14.35 3.28
N TYR A 67 6.17 14.28 2.91
CA TYR A 67 5.69 14.61 1.57
C TYR A 67 5.02 15.98 1.57
N GLN A 68 5.36 16.78 0.57
CA GLN A 68 4.64 18.01 0.23
C GLN A 68 4.12 17.92 -1.22
N PRO A 69 2.84 18.22 -1.47
CA PRO A 69 2.31 18.28 -2.82
C PRO A 69 3.10 19.25 -3.69
N GLN A 70 3.50 18.79 -4.86
CA GLN A 70 4.40 19.55 -5.72
C GLN A 70 4.06 19.36 -7.18
N ALA A 71 4.11 20.46 -7.93
CA ALA A 71 3.98 20.43 -9.38
C ALA A 71 5.25 19.85 -10.02
N PHE A 72 5.06 19.06 -11.08
CA PHE A 72 6.15 18.42 -11.82
C PHE A 72 5.78 18.12 -13.26
N THR A 73 6.80 18.03 -14.11
CA THR A 73 6.68 17.50 -15.47
C THR A 73 7.34 16.12 -15.55
N ASN A 74 6.83 15.27 -16.43
CA ASN A 74 7.43 13.98 -16.77
C ASN A 74 7.33 13.82 -18.29
N GLY A 75 8.42 14.16 -19.00
CA GLY A 75 8.36 14.37 -20.44
C GLY A 75 7.34 15.46 -20.78
N ASP A 76 6.40 15.11 -21.65
CA ASP A 76 5.32 15.99 -22.10
C ASP A 76 4.11 16.04 -21.15
N VAL A 77 4.12 15.28 -20.04
CA VAL A 77 3.02 15.25 -19.07
C VAL A 77 3.25 16.27 -17.96
N GLU A 78 2.35 17.24 -17.85
CA GLU A 78 2.34 18.23 -16.77
C GLU A 78 1.41 17.80 -15.63
N ASN A 79 1.86 18.02 -14.39
CA ASN A 79 1.10 17.66 -13.20
C ASN A 79 1.09 18.87 -12.25
N ALA A 80 -0.11 19.36 -11.92
CA ALA A 80 -0.26 20.38 -10.88
C ALA A 80 -0.01 19.79 -9.48
N ALA A 81 0.35 20.64 -8.52
CA ALA A 81 0.49 20.21 -7.13
C ALA A 81 -0.83 19.60 -6.62
N GLY A 82 -0.74 18.43 -5.98
CA GLY A 82 -1.90 17.66 -5.50
C GLY A 82 -2.59 16.80 -6.57
N GLN A 83 -2.16 16.85 -7.83
CA GLN A 83 -2.58 15.88 -8.85
C GLN A 83 -1.57 14.75 -8.96
N ASN A 84 -2.06 13.56 -9.30
CA ASN A 84 -1.23 12.37 -9.52
C ASN A 84 -0.25 12.13 -8.36
N GLU A 85 -0.71 12.28 -7.12
CA GLU A 85 0.14 12.26 -5.92
C GLU A 85 0.94 10.97 -5.77
N GLY A 86 0.37 9.85 -6.22
CA GLY A 86 1.09 8.57 -6.27
C GLY A 86 2.33 8.63 -7.16
N SER A 87 2.21 9.24 -8.35
CA SER A 87 3.35 9.49 -9.24
C SER A 87 4.31 10.51 -8.65
N CYS A 88 3.80 11.60 -8.07
CA CYS A 88 4.64 12.62 -7.42
C CYS A 88 5.53 12.01 -6.33
N LYS A 89 4.95 11.17 -5.46
CA LYS A 89 5.68 10.45 -4.40
C LYS A 89 6.68 9.45 -4.97
N THR A 90 6.27 8.64 -5.93
CA THR A 90 7.11 7.56 -6.49
C THR A 90 8.30 8.11 -7.26
N LEU A 91 8.07 9.09 -8.13
CA LEU A 91 9.13 9.74 -8.89
C LEU A 91 10.02 10.60 -7.98
N GLY A 92 9.44 11.26 -6.98
CA GLY A 92 10.18 11.97 -5.95
C GLY A 92 11.12 11.06 -5.17
N LEU A 93 10.65 9.87 -4.80
CA LEU A 93 11.47 8.84 -4.16
C LEU A 93 12.59 8.37 -5.09
N ALA A 94 12.25 8.08 -6.34
CA ALA A 94 13.21 7.60 -7.32
C ALA A 94 14.38 8.56 -7.51
N LEU A 95 14.10 9.85 -7.68
CA LEU A 95 15.14 10.87 -7.82
C LEU A 95 15.94 11.08 -6.52
N LEU A 96 15.27 11.09 -5.37
CA LEU A 96 15.93 11.32 -4.08
C LEU A 96 16.86 10.17 -3.67
N GLU A 97 16.46 8.93 -3.94
CA GLU A 97 17.20 7.72 -3.56
C GLU A 97 18.12 7.19 -4.67
N GLY A 98 18.12 7.83 -5.84
CA GLY A 98 18.92 7.40 -6.98
C GLY A 98 18.51 6.02 -7.50
N LEU A 99 17.20 5.80 -7.66
CA LEU A 99 16.69 4.63 -8.36
C LEU A 99 16.96 4.76 -9.86
N SER A 100 17.13 3.62 -10.52
CA SER A 100 17.15 3.51 -11.98
C SER A 100 15.75 3.69 -12.56
N ASP A 101 15.68 3.93 -13.88
CA ASP A 101 14.40 4.01 -14.60
C ASP A 101 13.56 2.73 -14.42
N GLN A 102 14.22 1.56 -14.45
CA GLN A 102 13.56 0.28 -14.26
C GLN A 102 13.00 0.12 -12.84
N GLU A 103 13.78 0.45 -11.81
CA GLU A 103 13.30 0.42 -10.42
C GLU A 103 12.13 1.39 -10.22
N ALA A 104 12.19 2.59 -10.79
CA ALA A 104 11.10 3.56 -10.72
C ALA A 104 9.82 3.04 -11.40
N LEU A 105 9.94 2.37 -12.55
CA LEU A 105 8.80 1.71 -13.20
C LEU A 105 8.23 0.58 -12.35
N LEU A 106 9.10 -0.27 -11.77
CA LEU A 106 8.69 -1.36 -10.89
C LEU A 106 8.00 -0.86 -9.62
N ALA A 107 8.36 0.33 -9.13
CA ALA A 107 7.75 0.96 -7.96
C ALA A 107 6.28 1.33 -8.19
N PHE A 108 5.82 1.46 -9.45
CA PHE A 108 4.40 1.58 -9.78
C PHE A 108 3.62 0.26 -9.73
N GLY A 109 4.30 -0.86 -9.46
CA GLY A 109 3.68 -2.17 -9.21
C GLY A 109 2.70 -2.60 -10.30
N GLU A 110 1.47 -2.92 -9.90
CA GLU A 110 0.41 -3.37 -10.78
C GLU A 110 0.02 -2.35 -11.86
N HIS A 111 0.19 -1.05 -11.61
CA HIS A 111 -0.12 -0.02 -12.60
C HIS A 111 0.87 -0.08 -13.78
N TYR A 112 2.16 -0.30 -13.50
CA TYR A 112 3.15 -0.49 -14.57
C TYR A 112 2.87 -1.78 -15.35
N ARG A 113 2.59 -2.89 -14.66
CA ARG A 113 2.22 -4.15 -15.33
C ARG A 113 0.99 -4.00 -16.24
N SER A 114 -0.02 -3.24 -15.80
CA SER A 114 -1.21 -2.94 -16.60
C SER A 114 -0.88 -2.16 -17.88
N VAL A 115 -0.01 -1.15 -17.78
CA VAL A 115 0.45 -0.36 -18.95
C VAL A 115 1.23 -1.24 -19.94
N VAL A 116 2.11 -2.13 -19.46
CA VAL A 116 2.84 -3.07 -20.32
C VAL A 116 1.88 -4.04 -21.03
N ALA A 117 0.82 -4.48 -20.34
CA ALA A 117 -0.20 -5.35 -20.93
C ALA A 117 -1.12 -4.64 -21.94
N THR A 118 -1.14 -3.30 -21.95
CA THR A 118 -2.02 -2.48 -22.80
C THR A 118 -1.20 -1.44 -23.58
N PRO A 119 -0.34 -1.85 -24.53
CA PRO A 119 0.58 -0.94 -25.22
C PRO A 119 -0.14 0.23 -25.90
N GLU A 120 -1.30 -0.03 -26.53
CA GLU A 120 -2.12 0.97 -27.22
C GLU A 120 -3.05 1.79 -26.30
N GLY A 121 -3.03 1.55 -25.00
CA GLY A 121 -3.85 2.29 -24.03
C GLY A 121 -3.39 3.74 -23.85
N SER A 122 -4.26 4.57 -23.29
CA SER A 122 -3.95 5.96 -22.92
C SER A 122 -3.92 6.20 -21.40
N ASP A 123 -4.20 5.16 -20.61
CA ASP A 123 -4.23 5.25 -19.14
C ASP A 123 -2.82 5.45 -18.55
N HIS A 124 -2.77 5.99 -17.34
CA HIS A 124 -1.54 6.19 -16.58
C HIS A 124 -0.46 7.01 -17.32
N GLY A 125 -0.81 8.20 -17.79
CA GLY A 125 0.09 9.06 -18.57
C GLY A 125 1.51 9.22 -18.00
N ASN A 126 1.66 9.35 -16.67
CA ASN A 126 2.97 9.42 -16.03
C ASN A 126 3.82 8.15 -16.19
N ILE A 127 3.23 6.95 -16.11
CA ILE A 127 3.98 5.71 -16.30
C ILE A 127 4.44 5.59 -17.75
N ARG A 128 3.56 5.93 -18.70
CA ARG A 128 3.91 5.93 -20.13
C ARG A 128 5.00 6.93 -20.47
N ALA A 129 4.92 8.14 -19.91
CA ALA A 129 5.95 9.15 -20.06
C ALA A 129 7.29 8.69 -19.44
N LEU A 130 7.25 8.00 -18.29
CA LEU A 130 8.46 7.44 -17.69
C LEU A 130 9.08 6.34 -18.57
N ILE A 131 8.27 5.50 -19.22
CA ILE A 131 8.77 4.51 -20.19
C ILE A 131 9.45 5.20 -21.38
N ALA A 132 8.90 6.31 -21.87
CA ALA A 132 9.39 7.00 -23.06
C ALA A 132 10.65 7.86 -22.81
N HIS A 133 10.73 8.51 -21.64
CA HIS A 133 11.75 9.53 -21.36
C HIS A 133 12.69 9.18 -20.21
N GLY A 134 12.37 8.15 -19.42
CA GLY A 134 13.09 7.82 -18.19
C GLY A 134 12.97 8.92 -17.12
N LEU A 135 13.69 8.72 -16.00
CA LEU A 135 13.75 9.70 -14.91
C LEU A 135 14.37 11.03 -15.34
N ALA A 136 15.17 11.03 -16.41
CA ALA A 136 15.73 12.25 -17.01
C ALA A 136 14.65 13.22 -17.53
N GLY A 137 13.46 12.71 -17.87
CA GLY A 137 12.30 13.51 -18.26
C GLY A 137 11.55 14.14 -17.08
N VAL A 138 11.86 13.75 -15.84
CA VAL A 138 11.14 14.20 -14.65
C VAL A 138 11.77 15.48 -14.09
N LYS A 139 10.95 16.52 -13.92
CA LYS A 139 11.39 17.79 -13.33
C LYS A 139 10.36 18.28 -12.33
N PHE A 140 10.76 18.38 -11.07
CA PHE A 140 9.93 18.98 -10.03
C PHE A 140 10.22 20.48 -9.91
N ALA A 141 9.20 21.30 -9.64
CA ALA A 141 9.41 22.71 -9.32
C ALA A 141 10.09 22.93 -7.95
N ALA A 142 9.97 21.96 -7.03
CA ALA A 142 10.74 21.88 -5.78
C ALA A 142 10.83 20.42 -5.33
N GLN A 143 11.64 20.07 -4.34
CA GLN A 143 11.77 18.69 -3.90
C GLN A 143 10.49 18.20 -3.18
N PRO A 144 9.79 17.15 -3.65
CA PRO A 144 8.51 16.73 -3.08
C PRO A 144 8.63 15.92 -1.79
N LEU A 145 9.81 15.32 -1.53
CA LEU A 145 10.08 14.45 -0.39
C LEU A 145 11.31 14.91 0.38
N THR A 146 11.23 14.89 1.71
CA THR A 146 12.39 15.04 2.60
C THR A 146 12.47 13.83 3.52
N ARG A 147 13.66 13.29 3.76
CA ARG A 147 13.85 12.16 4.69
C ARG A 147 13.49 12.59 6.11
N LYS A 148 12.72 11.76 6.80
CA LYS A 148 12.44 11.92 8.23
C LYS A 148 13.71 11.70 9.04
N SER A 149 13.92 12.53 10.06
CA SER A 149 15.03 12.42 11.04
C SER A 149 14.62 11.59 12.26
#